data_AF-S4P8L2-F1
#
_entry.id   AF-S4P8L2-F1
#
_cell.length_a   1.000
_cell.length_b   1.000
_cell.length_c   1.000
_cell.angle_alpha   90.00
_cell.angle_beta   90.00
_cell.angle_gamma   90.00
#
_symmetry.space_group_name_H-M   'P 1'
#
loop_
_entity.id
_entity.type
_entity.pdbx_description
1 polymer ?
#
loop_
_entity_poly.entity_id
_entity_poly.type
_entity_poly.pdbx_seq_one_letter_code
_entity_poly.pdbx_strand_id
1 'polypeptide(L)' 'MPTSVAYIGTGQIMGWGNKAIEIRSVESGHLDGVFMHKKAQRLKFLCERNDKVFFSSAKGGSSCQIYFMTLNKPGMANW' A
#
# COMPACT_ATOMS: atom_id res chain seq x y z
N MET A 1 11.60 8.68 3.12
CA MET A 1 11.76 7.23 3.38
C MET A 1 10.42 6.65 3.82
N PRO A 2 9.95 5.53 3.27
CA PRO A 2 8.72 4.88 3.71
C PRO A 2 8.82 4.44 5.17
N THR A 3 7.72 4.56 5.91
CA THR A 3 7.63 4.13 7.32
C THR A 3 7.11 2.71 7.48
N SER A 4 6.58 2.14 6.40
CA SER A 4 6.12 0.76 6.32
C SER A 4 6.32 0.28 4.89
N VAL A 5 6.83 -0.94 4.73
CA VAL A 5 7.14 -1.55 3.44
C VAL A 5 6.62 -2.98 3.47
N ALA A 6 6.02 -3.44 2.38
CA ALA A 6 5.58 -4.83 2.24
C ALA A 6 5.80 -5.34 0.82
N TYR A 7 6.17 -6.62 0.72
CA TYR A 7 6.06 -7.38 -0.52
C TYR A 7 4.59 -7.79 -0.71
N ILE A 8 4.08 -7.59 -1.92
CA ILE A 8 2.72 -7.93 -2.32
C ILE A 8 2.78 -9.06 -3.33
N GLY A 9 1.85 -10.02 -3.23
CA GLY A 9 1.79 -11.25 -4.03
C GLY A 9 1.56 -11.06 -5.53
N THR A 10 1.56 -9.82 -6.01
CA THR A 10 1.58 -9.42 -7.42
C THR A 10 2.99 -9.15 -7.97
N GLY A 11 4.04 -9.34 -7.16
CA GLY A 11 5.44 -9.14 -7.57
C GLY A 11 5.95 -7.70 -7.39
N GLN A 12 5.26 -6.88 -6.60
CA GLN A 12 5.67 -5.52 -6.27
C GLN A 12 6.01 -5.38 -4.78
N ILE A 13 6.91 -4.44 -4.50
CA ILE A 13 7.11 -3.87 -3.18
C ILE A 13 6.33 -2.58 -3.11
N MET A 14 5.52 -2.45 -2.07
CA MET A 14 4.80 -1.21 -1.76
C MET A 14 5.43 -0.54 -0.55
N GLY A 15 5.66 0.78 -0.65
CA GLY A 15 6.21 1.60 0.42
C GLY A 15 5.24 2.70 0.83
N TRP A 16 4.75 2.65 2.06
CA TRP A 16 3.89 3.68 2.65
C TRP A 16 4.77 4.75 3.32
N GLY A 17 4.90 5.90 2.67
CA GLY A 17 5.55 7.08 3.21
C GLY A 17 4.53 8.13 3.66
N ASN A 18 5.03 9.17 4.33
CA ASN A 18 4.16 10.23 4.85
C ASN A 18 3.43 11.03 3.76
N LYS A 19 4.00 11.13 2.56
CA LYS A 19 3.47 11.96 1.46
C LYS A 19 3.01 11.14 0.26
N ALA A 20 3.35 9.86 0.20
CA ALA A 20 3.02 9.01 -0.92
C ALA A 20 3.06 7.53 -0.54
N ILE A 21 2.33 6.72 -1.30
CA ILE A 21 2.54 5.27 -1.40
C ILE A 21 3.26 5.02 -2.72
N GLU A 22 4.45 4.42 -2.67
CA GLU A 22 5.22 4.01 -3.85
C GLU A 22 4.99 2.53 -4.14
N ILE A 23 4.96 2.16 -5.42
CA ILE A 23 4.86 0.79 -5.90
C ILE A 23 6.04 0.55 -6.82
N ARG A 24 6.85 -0.47 -6.52
CA ARG A 24 8.04 -0.82 -7.30
C ARG A 24 8.04 -2.28 -7.68
N SER A 25 8.52 -2.58 -8.88
CA SER A 25 8.81 -3.95 -9.29
C SER A 25 9.88 -4.56 -8.37
N VAL A 26 9.64 -5.78 -7.89
CA VAL A 26 10.62 -6.51 -7.07
C VAL A 26 11.85 -6.90 -7.88
N GLU A 27 11.65 -7.20 -9.17
CA GLU A 27 12.70 -7.71 -10.03
C GLU A 27 13.66 -6.61 -10.48
N SER A 28 13.12 -5.48 -10.93
CA SER A 28 13.93 -4.40 -11.54
C SER A 28 14.14 -3.19 -10.63
N GLY A 29 13.37 -3.05 -9.54
CA GLY A 29 13.32 -1.84 -8.73
C GLY A 29 12.65 -0.64 -9.42
N HIS A 30 12.14 -0.82 -10.64
CA HIS A 30 11.43 0.21 -11.41
C HIS A 30 10.22 0.74 -10.63
N LEU A 31 9.91 2.02 -10.81
CA LEU A 31 8.78 2.67 -10.16
C LEU A 31 7.52 2.46 -11.00
N ASP A 32 6.72 1.46 -10.63
CA ASP A 32 5.49 1.09 -11.35
C ASP A 32 4.34 2.07 -11.08
N GLY A 33 4.35 2.73 -9.91
CA GLY A 33 3.31 3.71 -9.58
C GLY A 33 3.52 4.48 -8.28
N VAL A 34 2.83 5.61 -8.16
CA VAL A 34 2.85 6.47 -6.96
C VAL A 34 1.45 7.03 -6.67
N PHE A 35 0.97 6.84 -5.45
CA PHE A 35 -0.23 7.51 -4.94
C PHE A 35 0.16 8.65 -4.01
N MET A 36 0.01 9.89 -4.47
CA MET A 36 0.37 11.09 -3.70
C MET A 36 -0.76 11.48 -2.73
N HIS A 37 -0.38 11.88 -1.51
CA HIS A 37 -1.32 12.38 -0.51
C HIS A 37 -1.39 13.91 -0.55
N LYS A 38 -2.60 14.48 -0.41
CA LYS A 38 -2.79 15.94 -0.29
C LYS A 38 -2.17 16.53 0.98
N LYS A 39 -2.06 15.73 2.04
CA LYS A 39 -1.48 16.09 3.34
C LYS A 39 -0.62 14.95 3.85
N ALA A 40 0.34 15.24 4.71
CA ALA A 40 1.16 14.21 5.31
C ALA A 40 0.30 13.28 6.20
N GLN A 41 0.40 11.97 6.00
CA GLN A 41 -0.33 10.96 6.78
C GLN A 41 0.59 9.83 7.20
N ARG A 42 0.49 9.39 8.46
CA ARG A 42 1.20 8.19 8.94
C ARG A 42 0.41 6.96 8.56
N LEU A 43 0.80 6.34 7.45
CA LEU A 43 0.22 5.09 6.99
C LEU A 43 1.06 3.88 7.42
N LYS A 44 0.38 2.78 7.74
CA LYS A 44 1.02 1.50 8.08
C LYS A 44 0.33 0.36 7.34
N PHE A 45 1.11 -0.48 6.67
CA PHE A 45 0.63 -1.76 6.15
C PHE A 45 0.09 -2.63 7.29
N LEU A 46 -0.96 -3.39 6.99
CA LEU A 46 -1.52 -4.39 7.90
C LEU A 46 -1.37 -5.79 7.31
N CYS A 47 -1.99 -6.04 6.16
CA CYS A 47 -1.89 -7.32 5.47
C CYS A 47 -2.34 -7.22 4.01
N GLU A 48 -1.95 -8.21 3.22
CA GLU A 48 -2.64 -8.56 1.99
C GLU A 48 -3.60 -9.73 2.28
N ARG A 49 -4.85 -9.62 1.84
CA ARG A 49 -5.85 -10.70 1.95
C ARG A 49 -6.94 -10.53 0.89
N ASN A 50 -7.36 -11.63 0.26
CA ASN A 50 -8.46 -11.66 -0.72
C ASN A 50 -8.34 -10.53 -1.76
N ASP A 51 -7.24 -10.53 -2.51
CA ASP A 51 -6.88 -9.52 -3.52
C ASP A 51 -6.77 -8.07 -3.02
N LYS A 52 -6.84 -7.83 -1.71
CA LYS A 52 -6.79 -6.48 -1.14
C LYS A 52 -5.56 -6.28 -0.30
N VAL A 53 -5.01 -5.07 -0.36
CA VAL A 53 -3.98 -4.60 0.56
C VAL A 53 -4.65 -3.68 1.58
N PHE A 54 -4.63 -4.10 2.84
CA PHE A 54 -5.16 -3.34 3.97
C PHE A 54 -4.04 -2.53 4.62
N PHE A 55 -4.35 -1.27 4.92
CA PHE A 55 -3.45 -0.37 5.62
C PHE A 55 -4.24 0.59 6.51
N SER A 56 -3.59 1.10 7.55
CA SER A 56 -4.19 2.04 8.49
C SER A 56 -3.58 3.44 8.35
N SER A 57 -4.35 4.48 8.66
CA SER A 57 -3.82 5.80 9.02
C SER A 57 -3.97 6.03 10.52
N ALA A 58 -2.92 6.55 11.15
CA ALA A 58 -3.03 7.11 12.49
C ALA A 58 -3.63 8.53 12.40
N LYS A 59 -4.79 8.74 13.04
CA LYS A 59 -5.32 10.09 13.27
C LYS A 59 -4.82 10.57 14.64
N GLY A 60 -4.86 11.87 14.91
CA GLY A 60 -4.53 12.37 16.26
C GLY A 60 -5.40 11.67 17.33
N GLY A 61 -4.78 11.29 18.46
CA GLY A 61 -5.42 10.48 19.51
C GLY A 61 -5.30 8.96 19.29
N SER A 62 -6.16 8.16 19.96
CA SER A 62 -6.17 6.69 19.88
C SER A 62 -6.99 6.12 18.70
N SER A 63 -7.34 6.96 17.72
CA SER A 63 -8.19 6.54 16.59
C SER A 63 -7.36 6.25 15.34
N CYS A 64 -7.75 5.19 14.62
CA CYS A 64 -7.16 4.80 13.35
C CYS A 64 -8.25 4.58 12.30
N GLN A 65 -7.96 4.93 11.05
CA GLN A 65 -8.82 4.60 9.92
C GLN A 65 -8.19 3.48 9.11
N ILE A 66 -9.00 2.49 8.73
CA ILE A 66 -8.59 1.38 7.87
C ILE A 66 -8.98 1.72 6.43
N TYR A 67 -8.06 1.45 5.51
CA TYR A 67 -8.24 1.57 4.07
C TYR A 67 -7.89 0.24 3.43
N PHE A 68 -8.35 0.06 2.20
CA PHE A 68 -7.91 -1.03 1.35
C PHE A 68 -7.74 -0.56 -0.10
N MET A 69 -6.87 -1.24 -0.83
CA MET A 69 -6.75 -1.14 -2.29
C MET A 69 -6.93 -2.52 -2.89
N THR A 70 -7.68 -2.62 -3.98
CA THR A 70 -7.82 -3.85 -4.76
C THR A 70 -6.59 -4.01 -5.66
N LEU A 71 -6.03 -5.21 -5.67
CA LEU A 71 -4.93 -5.60 -6.54
C LEU A 71 -5.51 -6.19 -7.83
N ASN A 72 -5.08 -5.66 -8.97
CA ASN A 72 -5.33 -6.32 -10.25
C ASN A 72 -4.35 -7.49 -10.39
N LYS A 73 -4.76 -8.67 -9.90
CA LYS A 73 -4.07 -9.93 -10.22
C LYS A 73 -4.57 -10.43 -11.57
N PRO A 74 -3.73 -10.52 -12.61
CA PRO A 74 -4.13 -11.15 -13.87
C PRO A 74 -4.65 -12.56 -13.58
N GLY A 75 -5.89 -12.86 -13.95
CA GLY A 75 -6.47 -14.20 -13.85
C GLY A 75 -7.31 -14.53 -12.60
N MET A 76 -7.52 -13.60 -11.67
CA MET A 76 -8.53 -13.79 -10.62
C MET A 76 -9.84 -13.10 -11.02
N ALA A 77 -10.84 -13.90 -11.38
CA ALA A 77 -12.20 -13.42 -11.54
C ALA A 77 -12.67 -12.82 -10.20
N ASN A 78 -13.23 -11.60 -10.25
CA ASN A 78 -14.07 -11.09 -9.17
C ASN A 78 -15.25 -12.06 -9.05
N TRP A 79 -15.27 -12.89 -8.02
CA TRP A 79 -16.44 -13.68 -7.62
C TRP A 79 -17.31 -12.85 -6.69
#